data_AF-A0A3D5KG36-F1
#
_entry.id   AF-A0A3D5KG36-F1
#
_cell.length_a   1.000
_cell.length_b   1.000
_cell.length_c   1.000
_cell.angle_alpha   90.00
_cell.angle_beta   90.00
_cell.angle_gamma   90.00
#
_symmetry.space_group_name_H-M   'P 1'
#
loop_
_entity.id
_entity.type
_entity.pdbx_description
1 polymer ?
#
loop_
_entity_poly.entity_id
_entity_poly.type
_entity_poly.pdbx_seq_one_letter_code
_entity_poly.pdbx_strand_id
1 'polypeptide(L)'
;MSQYTFIASDYELPQVTNPNIEIITVREAIMRGIEPNELMPWEEMDQDAEVLVVEDEEYLYELEIMKEDELYDDVGSYTEKPYIYSVDFHYTEKRGNELLKYLKSNIRKGHTLELWTIWLNDKTNVQPKVKNFDEISLDDIDKMFNSDNENWENHSVIIIKG
;
A
#
# COMPACT_ATOMS: atom_id res chain seq x y z
N MET A 1 -7.48 -8.78 13.88
CA MET A 1 -8.10 -8.11 12.72
C MET A 1 -6.99 -7.32 12.06
N SER A 2 -6.84 -7.45 10.75
CA SER A 2 -5.78 -6.77 9.99
C SER A 2 -6.40 -5.64 9.18
N GLN A 3 -5.75 -4.48 9.18
CA GLN A 3 -6.15 -3.36 8.34
C GLN A 3 -5.65 -3.61 6.93
N TYR A 4 -6.46 -3.28 5.93
CA TYR A 4 -6.11 -3.43 4.53
C TYR A 4 -6.47 -2.15 3.78
N THR A 5 -5.54 -1.69 2.95
CA THR A 5 -5.69 -0.45 2.18
C THR A 5 -5.56 -0.76 0.70
N PHE A 6 -6.45 -0.19 -0.11
CA PHE A 6 -6.40 -0.37 -1.55
C PHE A 6 -6.91 0.85 -2.32
N ILE A 7 -6.50 0.93 -3.59
CA ILE A 7 -7.06 1.83 -4.61
C ILE A 7 -7.92 1.01 -5.55
N ALA A 8 -9.13 1.50 -5.81
CA ALA A 8 -10.05 0.91 -6.77
C ALA A 8 -10.31 1.88 -7.94
N SER A 9 -10.35 1.35 -9.17
CA SER A 9 -10.42 2.18 -10.38
C SER A 9 -11.09 1.46 -11.57
N ASP A 10 -11.57 2.25 -12.53
CA ASP A 10 -12.18 1.74 -13.78
C ASP A 10 -11.15 1.36 -14.87
N TYR A 11 -9.87 1.59 -14.61
CA TYR A 11 -8.78 1.45 -15.58
C TYR A 11 -7.48 1.07 -14.90
N GLU A 12 -6.55 0.47 -15.63
CA GLU A 12 -5.26 0.12 -15.05
C GLU A 12 -4.44 1.34 -14.62
N LEU A 13 -3.88 1.23 -13.42
CA LEU A 13 -2.93 2.14 -12.81
C LEU A 13 -1.51 1.55 -12.88
N PRO A 14 -0.48 2.41 -12.97
CA PRO A 14 0.90 1.96 -12.91
C PRO A 14 1.25 1.49 -11.50
N GLN A 15 1.83 0.30 -11.38
CA GLN A 15 2.32 -0.20 -10.10
C GLN A 15 3.53 0.61 -9.61
N VAL A 16 3.71 0.65 -8.30
CA VAL A 16 4.87 1.25 -7.62
C VAL A 16 5.49 0.14 -6.80
N THR A 17 6.73 -0.24 -7.11
CA THR A 17 7.49 -1.23 -6.34
C THR A 17 8.53 -0.54 -5.49
N ASN A 18 8.81 -1.04 -4.29
CA ASN A 18 9.89 -0.51 -3.48
C ASN A 18 11.27 -0.81 -4.13
N PRO A 19 12.02 0.21 -4.59
CA PRO A 19 13.29 -0.02 -5.30
C PRO A 19 14.44 -0.46 -4.38
N ASN A 20 14.26 -0.38 -3.06
CA ASN A 20 15.28 -0.74 -2.08
C ASN A 20 15.18 -2.21 -1.63
N ILE A 21 14.14 -2.91 -2.08
CA ILE A 21 13.91 -4.32 -1.77
C ILE A 21 14.43 -5.17 -2.94
N GLU A 22 15.30 -6.12 -2.62
CA GLU A 22 15.68 -7.20 -3.54
C GLU A 22 15.22 -8.53 -2.97
N ILE A 23 14.60 -9.37 -3.80
CA ILE A 23 14.29 -10.75 -3.46
C ILE A 23 15.33 -11.65 -4.12
N ILE A 24 16.14 -12.32 -3.31
CA ILE A 24 17.20 -13.23 -3.75
C ILE A 24 17.15 -14.53 -2.96
N THR A 25 17.85 -15.57 -3.40
CA THR A 25 17.96 -16.80 -2.62
C THR A 25 18.96 -16.64 -1.48
N VAL A 26 18.82 -17.43 -0.41
CA VAL A 26 19.80 -17.52 0.69
C VAL A 26 21.21 -17.82 0.13
N ARG A 27 21.32 -18.72 -0.87
CA ARG A 27 22.59 -19.00 -1.53
C ARG A 27 23.23 -17.75 -2.15
N GLU A 28 22.44 -16.95 -2.86
CA GLU A 28 22.90 -15.70 -3.48
C GLU A 28 23.34 -14.69 -2.41
N ALA A 29 22.57 -14.55 -1.32
CA ALA A 29 22.91 -13.67 -0.20
C ALA A 29 24.27 -14.02 0.41
N ILE A 30 24.52 -15.30 0.68
CA ILE A 30 25.82 -15.81 1.17
C ILE A 30 26.95 -15.51 0.17
N MET A 31 26.73 -15.74 -1.13
CA MET A 31 27.74 -15.46 -2.16
C MET A 31 28.09 -13.98 -2.27
N ARG A 32 27.13 -13.09 -1.99
CA ARG A 32 27.34 -11.63 -1.94
C ARG A 32 27.95 -11.14 -0.63
N GLY A 33 28.13 -12.01 0.36
CA GLY A 33 28.65 -11.64 1.68
C GLY A 33 27.66 -10.81 2.50
N ILE A 34 26.36 -11.00 2.28
CA ILE A 34 25.30 -10.37 3.09
C ILE A 34 25.17 -11.16 4.39
N GLU A 35 25.25 -10.46 5.51
CA GLU A 35 25.10 -11.05 6.84
C GLU A 35 23.62 -11.34 7.15
N PRO A 36 23.30 -12.47 7.80
CA PRO A 36 21.94 -12.77 8.21
C PRO A 36 21.46 -11.85 9.33
N ASN A 37 20.14 -11.80 9.49
CA ASN A 37 19.55 -11.32 10.74
C ASN A 37 19.91 -12.29 11.87
N GLU A 38 20.25 -11.77 13.07
CA GLU A 38 20.65 -12.60 14.21
C GLU A 38 19.60 -13.65 14.63
N LEU A 39 18.31 -13.38 14.36
CA LEU A 39 17.22 -14.30 14.68
C LEU A 39 17.02 -15.40 13.63
N MET A 40 17.61 -15.24 12.43
CA MET A 40 17.46 -16.14 11.29
C MET A 40 18.82 -16.37 10.62
N PRO A 41 19.73 -17.15 11.27
CA PRO A 41 21.03 -17.47 10.71
C PRO A 41 20.91 -18.30 9.43
N TRP A 42 21.80 -18.07 8.45
CA TRP A 42 21.77 -18.76 7.15
C TRP A 42 21.90 -20.28 7.27
N GLU A 43 22.62 -20.78 8.28
CA GLU A 43 22.82 -22.22 8.51
C GLU A 43 21.53 -22.97 8.84
N GLU A 44 20.50 -22.26 9.31
CA GLU A 44 19.19 -22.82 9.64
C GLU A 44 18.18 -22.69 8.50
N MET A 45 18.57 -22.04 7.39
CA MET A 45 17.69 -21.76 6.25
C MET A 45 17.99 -22.67 5.06
N ASP A 46 16.94 -22.96 4.27
CA ASP A 46 17.10 -23.60 2.96
C ASP A 46 17.82 -22.64 2.00
N GLN A 47 18.87 -23.12 1.33
CA GLN A 47 19.69 -22.31 0.43
C GLN A 47 18.92 -21.82 -0.80
N ASP A 48 17.88 -22.53 -1.22
CA ASP A 48 17.05 -22.14 -2.36
C ASP A 48 15.81 -21.33 -1.93
N ALA A 49 15.62 -21.08 -0.62
CA ALA A 49 14.57 -20.19 -0.14
C ALA A 49 14.87 -18.72 -0.53
N GLU A 50 13.81 -17.99 -0.84
CA GLU A 50 13.87 -16.55 -1.10
C GLU A 50 13.92 -15.76 0.20
N VAL A 51 14.75 -14.73 0.22
CA VAL A 51 14.89 -13.76 1.31
C VAL A 51 14.78 -12.36 0.74
N LEU A 52 14.18 -11.49 1.54
CA LEU A 52 14.15 -10.06 1.29
C LEU A 52 15.44 -9.45 1.81
N VAL A 53 16.14 -8.73 0.93
CA VAL A 53 17.32 -7.94 1.27
C VAL A 53 17.00 -6.47 1.12
N VAL A 54 17.35 -5.71 2.14
CA VAL A 54 17.25 -4.24 2.20
C VAL A 54 18.47 -3.71 2.94
N GLU A 55 18.98 -2.55 2.55
CA GLU A 55 20.15 -1.96 3.22
C GLU A 55 19.83 -1.48 4.65
N ASP A 56 18.62 -0.94 4.84
CA ASP A 56 18.15 -0.40 6.12
C ASP A 56 16.66 -0.73 6.30
N GLU A 57 16.28 -1.08 7.53
CA GLU A 57 14.90 -1.39 7.89
C GLU A 57 13.96 -0.21 7.61
N GLU A 58 14.44 1.03 7.70
CA GLU A 58 13.65 2.23 7.38
C GLU A 58 13.12 2.24 5.94
N TYR A 59 13.84 1.58 5.02
CA TYR A 59 13.45 1.49 3.61
C TYR A 59 12.45 0.37 3.32
N LEU A 60 12.15 -0.54 4.26
CA LEU A 60 11.16 -1.59 4.03
C LEU A 60 9.77 -1.03 3.73
N TYR A 61 9.48 0.12 4.33
CA TYR A 61 8.13 0.69 4.39
C TYR A 61 7.94 1.88 3.45
N GLU A 62 8.72 1.94 2.35
CA GLU A 62 8.47 2.88 1.26
C GLU A 62 7.15 2.57 0.55
N LEU A 63 6.63 3.55 -0.20
CA LEU A 63 5.37 3.41 -0.90
C LEU A 63 5.42 2.28 -1.94
N GLU A 64 4.55 1.30 -1.75
CA GLU A 64 4.29 0.22 -2.68
C GLU A 64 2.79 0.20 -3.07
N ILE A 65 2.54 0.05 -4.37
CA ILE A 65 1.19 -0.02 -4.96
C ILE A 65 1.19 -1.15 -5.97
N MET A 66 0.57 -2.27 -5.62
CA MET A 66 0.63 -3.50 -6.40
C MET A 66 -0.77 -3.92 -6.84
N LYS A 67 -0.89 -4.44 -8.06
CA LYS A 67 -2.16 -4.93 -8.59
C LYS A 67 -2.53 -6.21 -7.84
N GLU A 68 -3.78 -6.29 -7.39
CA GLU A 68 -4.31 -7.50 -6.79
C GLU A 68 -4.84 -8.42 -7.89
N ASP A 69 -4.19 -9.57 -8.07
CA ASP A 69 -4.61 -10.59 -9.04
C ASP A 69 -5.69 -11.54 -8.45
N GLU A 70 -5.69 -11.74 -7.13
CA GLU A 70 -6.70 -12.52 -6.41
C GLU A 70 -7.33 -11.66 -5.32
N LEU A 71 -8.60 -11.29 -5.51
CA LEU A 71 -9.33 -10.50 -4.53
C LEU A 71 -9.70 -11.37 -3.32
N TYR A 72 -9.36 -10.90 -2.12
CA TYR A 72 -10.02 -11.37 -0.91
C TYR A 72 -11.53 -11.12 -1.06
N ASP A 73 -12.36 -12.12 -0.75
CA ASP A 73 -13.85 -12.03 -0.83
C ASP A 73 -14.39 -10.77 -0.13
N ASP A 74 -13.72 -10.34 0.95
CA ASP A 74 -14.07 -9.14 1.70
C ASP A 74 -13.88 -7.85 0.89
N VAL A 75 -12.78 -7.71 0.12
CA VAL A 75 -12.44 -6.48 -0.62
C VAL A 75 -13.42 -6.24 -1.76
N GLY A 76 -13.79 -7.30 -2.48
CA GLY A 76 -14.76 -7.21 -3.58
C GLY A 76 -16.16 -6.77 -3.15
N SER A 77 -16.46 -6.79 -1.84
CA SER A 77 -17.75 -6.31 -1.32
C SER A 77 -17.80 -4.79 -1.09
N TYR A 78 -16.64 -4.12 -1.07
CA TYR A 78 -16.54 -2.67 -0.80
C TYR A 78 -16.63 -1.80 -2.05
N THR A 79 -16.32 -2.34 -3.22
CA THR A 79 -16.24 -1.57 -4.47
C THR A 79 -16.76 -2.38 -5.65
N GLU A 80 -17.35 -1.68 -6.62
CA GLU A 80 -17.75 -2.25 -7.92
C GLU A 80 -16.65 -2.09 -8.98
N LYS A 81 -15.52 -1.46 -8.63
CA LYS A 81 -14.43 -1.16 -9.56
C LYS A 81 -13.65 -2.43 -9.92
N PRO A 82 -13.36 -2.67 -11.21
CA PRO A 82 -12.73 -3.91 -11.66
C PRO A 82 -11.21 -3.98 -11.42
N TYR A 83 -10.53 -2.86 -11.22
CA TYR A 83 -9.09 -2.83 -10.97
C TYR A 83 -8.81 -2.39 -9.54
N ILE A 84 -8.20 -3.29 -8.76
CA ILE A 84 -7.88 -3.10 -7.35
C ILE A 84 -6.36 -3.21 -7.17
N TYR A 85 -5.81 -2.30 -6.38
CA TYR A 85 -4.39 -2.23 -6.09
C TYR A 85 -4.19 -2.09 -4.58
N SER A 86 -3.42 -2.97 -3.96
CA SER A 86 -3.00 -2.76 -2.57
C SER A 86 -2.13 -1.51 -2.46
N VAL A 87 -2.17 -0.88 -1.30
CA VAL A 87 -1.30 0.23 -0.94
C VAL A 87 -0.65 -0.11 0.39
N ASP A 88 0.68 -0.27 0.37
CA ASP A 88 1.47 -0.57 1.56
C ASP A 88 2.58 0.47 1.73
N PHE A 89 2.70 0.97 2.96
CA PHE A 89 3.77 1.85 3.43
C PHE A 89 3.59 2.18 4.92
N HIS A 90 4.66 2.59 5.57
CA HIS A 90 4.58 3.23 6.88
C HIS A 90 4.47 4.74 6.71
N TYR A 91 3.41 5.32 7.29
CA TYR A 91 3.12 6.73 7.10
C TYR A 91 4.25 7.63 7.62
N THR A 92 4.71 8.51 6.74
CA THR A 92 5.45 9.72 7.05
C THR A 92 4.90 10.82 6.16
N GLU A 93 5.10 12.09 6.52
CA GLU A 93 4.66 13.21 5.67
C GLU A 93 5.23 13.10 4.24
N LYS A 94 6.48 12.64 4.10
CA LYS A 94 7.13 12.39 2.80
C LYS A 94 6.37 11.34 1.99
N ARG A 95 6.13 10.15 2.54
CA ARG A 95 5.46 9.04 1.83
C ARG A 95 3.98 9.33 1.58
N GLY A 96 3.31 10.04 2.49
CA GLY A 96 1.96 10.54 2.28
C GLY A 96 1.88 11.51 1.09
N ASN A 97 2.88 12.39 0.92
CA ASN A 97 2.98 13.26 -0.26
C ASN A 97 3.24 12.47 -1.54
N GLU A 98 4.04 11.40 -1.48
CA GLU A 98 4.28 10.51 -2.63
C GLU A 98 2.97 9.83 -3.08
N LEU A 99 2.18 9.31 -2.13
CA LEU A 99 0.86 8.76 -2.42
C LEU A 99 -0.09 9.82 -2.99
N LEU A 100 -0.15 11.02 -2.39
CA LEU A 100 -0.97 12.12 -2.90
C LEU A 100 -0.59 12.49 -4.33
N LYS A 101 0.71 12.59 -4.62
CA LYS A 101 1.23 12.88 -5.95
C LYS A 101 0.88 11.77 -6.94
N TYR A 102 0.99 10.51 -6.52
CA TYR A 102 0.60 9.36 -7.32
C TYR A 102 -0.89 9.42 -7.69
N LEU A 103 -1.78 9.63 -6.72
CA LEU A 103 -3.22 9.73 -6.95
C LEU A 103 -3.55 10.85 -7.94
N LYS A 104 -2.98 12.05 -7.74
CA LYS A 104 -3.20 13.20 -8.62
C LYS A 104 -2.64 13.01 -10.03
N SER A 105 -1.54 12.26 -10.18
CA SER A 105 -0.91 12.03 -11.49
C SER A 105 -1.65 10.96 -12.31
N ASN A 106 -2.39 10.07 -11.65
CA ASN A 106 -3.02 8.92 -12.30
C ASN A 106 -4.54 9.03 -12.43
N ILE A 107 -5.17 10.02 -11.79
CA ILE A 107 -6.60 10.26 -11.97
C ILE A 107 -6.89 10.82 -13.38
N ARG A 108 -7.86 10.22 -14.08
CA ARG A 108 -8.26 10.62 -15.43
C ARG A 108 -9.53 11.47 -15.38
N LYS A 109 -9.57 12.50 -16.24
CA LYS A 109 -10.73 13.38 -16.38
C LYS A 109 -12.01 12.59 -16.65
N GLY A 110 -13.05 12.84 -15.86
CA GLY A 110 -14.35 12.16 -15.99
C GLY A 110 -14.39 10.75 -15.40
N HIS A 111 -13.33 10.31 -14.73
CA HIS A 111 -13.29 9.06 -13.96
C HIS A 111 -13.13 9.32 -12.47
N THR A 112 -13.30 8.26 -11.68
CA THR A 112 -13.08 8.30 -10.23
C THR A 112 -12.07 7.26 -9.78
N LEU A 113 -11.29 7.61 -8.77
CA LEU A 113 -10.49 6.68 -7.98
C LEU A 113 -11.12 6.57 -6.59
N GLU A 114 -11.11 5.38 -6.03
CA GLU A 114 -11.52 5.14 -4.65
C GLU A 114 -10.29 4.74 -3.85
N LEU A 115 -10.00 5.46 -2.77
CA LEU A 115 -8.96 5.10 -1.82
C LEU A 115 -9.64 4.59 -0.56
N TRP A 116 -9.39 3.33 -0.22
CA TRP A 116 -10.03 2.62 0.86
C TRP A 116 -9.03 2.25 1.94
N THR A 117 -9.48 2.32 3.19
CA THR A 117 -8.85 1.67 4.33
C THR A 117 -9.94 0.92 5.09
N ILE A 118 -9.81 -0.40 5.21
CA ILE A 118 -10.82 -1.28 5.81
C ILE A 118 -10.19 -2.19 6.87
N TRP A 119 -11.03 -2.76 7.74
CA TRP A 119 -10.64 -3.92 8.55
C TRP A 119 -11.15 -5.20 7.87
N LEU A 120 -10.25 -6.14 7.58
CA LEU A 120 -10.67 -7.43 7.01
C LEU A 120 -11.61 -8.17 7.97
N ASN A 121 -12.64 -8.83 7.44
CA ASN A 121 -13.77 -9.42 8.14
C ASN A 121 -14.69 -8.45 8.91
N ASP A 122 -14.47 -7.14 8.81
CA ASP A 122 -15.44 -6.14 9.23
C ASP A 122 -16.39 -5.84 8.05
N LYS A 123 -17.67 -5.57 8.31
CA LYS A 123 -18.65 -5.17 7.29
C LYS A 123 -19.26 -3.80 7.61
N THR A 124 -18.47 -2.97 8.29
CA THR A 124 -18.88 -1.62 8.64
C THR A 124 -19.22 -0.82 7.39
N ASN A 125 -20.39 -0.19 7.42
CA ASN A 125 -20.83 0.70 6.35
C ASN A 125 -20.09 2.04 6.47
N VAL A 126 -19.20 2.31 5.52
CA VAL A 126 -18.42 3.54 5.48
C VAL A 126 -19.12 4.57 4.61
N GLN A 127 -19.27 5.79 5.12
CA GLN A 127 -19.80 6.89 4.31
C GLN A 127 -18.69 7.49 3.45
N PRO A 128 -18.85 7.55 2.12
CA PRO A 128 -17.80 8.02 1.24
C PRO A 128 -17.58 9.51 1.33
N LYS A 129 -16.32 9.91 1.47
CA LYS A 129 -15.88 11.30 1.32
C LYS A 129 -15.57 11.57 -0.13
N VAL A 130 -16.42 12.34 -0.78
CA VAL A 130 -16.23 12.69 -2.19
C VAL A 130 -15.40 13.96 -2.31
N LYS A 131 -14.31 13.92 -3.07
CA LYS A 131 -13.43 15.07 -3.35
C LYS A 131 -13.11 15.18 -4.84
N ASN A 132 -12.90 16.39 -5.32
CA ASN A 132 -12.27 16.62 -6.62
C ASN A 132 -10.74 16.44 -6.51
N PHE A 133 -10.06 16.19 -7.62
CA PHE A 133 -8.60 16.01 -7.64
C PHE A 133 -7.83 17.24 -7.12
N ASP A 134 -8.40 18.43 -7.27
CA ASP A 134 -7.85 19.68 -6.73
C ASP A 134 -8.05 19.83 -5.21
N GLU A 135 -9.05 19.14 -4.66
CA GLU A 135 -9.46 19.26 -3.25
C GLU A 135 -8.83 18.21 -2.34
N ILE A 136 -8.38 17.08 -2.89
CA ILE A 136 -7.62 16.10 -2.11
C ILE A 136 -6.28 16.70 -1.70
N SER A 137 -5.97 16.53 -0.43
CA SER A 137 -4.84 17.15 0.26
C SER A 137 -4.08 16.14 1.10
N LEU A 138 -2.92 16.54 1.60
CA LEU A 138 -2.13 15.71 2.49
C LEU A 138 -2.84 15.44 3.82
N ASP A 139 -3.63 16.39 4.31
CA ASP A 139 -4.45 16.22 5.52
C ASP A 139 -5.47 15.08 5.39
N ASP A 140 -5.95 14.81 4.18
CA ASP A 140 -6.82 13.66 3.92
C ASP A 140 -6.06 12.33 4.04
N ILE A 141 -4.84 12.28 3.50
CA ILE A 141 -3.97 11.10 3.59
C ILE A 141 -3.54 10.90 5.05
N ASP A 142 -3.15 11.97 5.75
CA ASP A 142 -2.78 11.95 7.16
C ASP A 142 -3.89 11.34 8.02
N LYS A 143 -5.14 11.79 7.84
CA LYS A 143 -6.30 11.24 8.56
C LYS A 143 -6.56 9.77 8.28
N MET A 144 -6.20 9.25 7.10
CA MET A 144 -6.40 7.83 6.79
C MET A 144 -5.27 6.94 7.34
N PHE A 145 -4.02 7.39 7.25
CA PHE A 145 -2.85 6.54 7.44
C PHE A 145 -2.05 6.81 8.73
N ASN A 146 -2.23 7.96 9.36
CA ASN A 146 -1.49 8.33 10.56
C ASN A 146 -2.30 8.04 11.82
N SER A 147 -1.99 6.95 12.52
CA SER A 147 -2.68 6.59 13.76
C SER A 147 -2.48 7.57 14.91
N ASP A 148 -1.47 8.45 14.82
CA ASP A 148 -1.21 9.49 15.82
C ASP A 148 -2.04 10.77 15.57
N ASN A 149 -2.74 10.88 14.43
CA ASN A 149 -3.63 12.00 14.15
C ASN A 149 -4.90 11.92 15.03
N GLU A 150 -5.27 13.03 15.68
CA GLU A 150 -6.47 13.10 16.54
C GLU A 150 -7.79 12.80 15.80
N ASN A 151 -7.80 12.99 14.48
CA ASN A 151 -8.91 12.72 13.58
C ASN A 151 -8.64 11.49 12.69
N TRP A 152 -7.77 10.56 13.15
CA TRP A 152 -7.48 9.33 12.42
C TRP A 152 -8.75 8.49 12.19
N GLU A 153 -8.90 7.99 10.97
CA GLU A 153 -10.03 7.20 10.52
C GLU A 153 -9.55 5.81 10.09
N ASN A 154 -9.62 4.88 11.03
CA ASN A 154 -9.17 3.50 10.86
C ASN A 154 -10.02 2.66 9.87
N HIS A 155 -11.18 3.17 9.43
CA HIS A 155 -12.03 2.58 8.41
C HIS A 155 -12.68 3.72 7.59
N SER A 156 -12.23 3.94 6.36
CA SER A 156 -12.60 5.13 5.57
C SER A 156 -12.52 4.89 4.07
N VAL A 157 -13.23 5.74 3.32
CA VAL A 157 -13.10 5.82 1.86
C VAL A 157 -13.15 7.25 1.37
N ILE A 158 -12.22 7.57 0.47
CA ILE A 158 -12.21 8.80 -0.30
C ILE A 158 -12.45 8.48 -1.77
N ILE A 159 -13.52 9.04 -2.33
CA ILE A 159 -13.80 8.98 -3.77
C ILE A 159 -13.27 10.27 -4.40
N ILE A 160 -12.23 10.14 -5.22
CA ILE A 160 -11.54 11.24 -5.88
C ILE A 160 -12.06 11.35 -7.31
N LYS A 161 -12.51 12.53 -7.73
CA LYS A 161 -13.03 12.83 -9.08
C LYS A 161 -12.01 13.58 -9.92
N GLY A 162 -11.76 13.08 -11.14
CA GLY A 162 -10.86 13.69 -12.13
C GLY A 162 -11.53 14.63 -13.12
#